data_AF-A0A0F9N357-F1
#
_entry.id   AF-A0A0F9N357-F1
#
_cell.length_a   1.000
_cell.length_b   1.000
_cell.length_c   1.000
_cell.angle_alpha   90.00
_cell.angle_beta   90.00
_cell.angle_gamma   90.00
#
_symmetry.space_group_name_H-M   'P 1'
#
loop_
_entity.id
_entity.type
_entity.pdbx_description
1 polymer ?
#
loop_
_entity_poly.entity_id
_entity_poly.type
_entity_poly.pdbx_seq_one_letter_code
_entity_poly.pdbx_strand_id
1 'polypeptide(L)' 'MKHKKLYLWLLGLVVATPLGLLASGAVWGEWGSDEIKNQVGFVPRGMKSLESLWSGLLTGYNLPGFNGFFLKSVGY' A
#
# COMPACT_ATOMS: atom_id res chain seq x y z
N MET A 1 -27.67 -15.69 -15.59
CA MET A 1 -26.79 -15.29 -14.47
C MET A 1 -25.62 -16.28 -14.32
N LYS A 2 -24.61 -16.26 -15.20
CA LYS A 2 -23.52 -17.26 -15.22
C LYS A 2 -22.39 -17.02 -14.20
N HIS A 3 -22.34 -15.85 -13.56
CA HIS A 3 -21.23 -15.44 -12.68
C HIS A 3 -21.63 -15.17 -11.22
N LYS A 4 -22.82 -15.63 -10.77
CA LYS A 4 -23.30 -15.35 -9.40
C LYS A 4 -22.28 -15.75 -8.32
N LYS A 5 -21.61 -16.90 -8.51
CA LYS A 5 -20.58 -17.39 -7.59
C LYS A 5 -19.38 -16.44 -7.53
N LEU A 6 -18.91 -15.94 -8.68
CA LEU A 6 -17.82 -14.97 -8.74
C LEU A 6 -18.20 -13.67 -8.00
N TYR A 7 -19.42 -13.16 -8.22
CA TYR A 7 -19.88 -11.95 -7.53
C TYR A 7 -20.02 -12.16 -6.02
N LEU A 8 -20.43 -13.34 -5.55
CA LEU A 8 -20.44 -13.67 -4.12
C LEU A 8 -19.02 -13.67 -3.54
N TRP A 9 -18.04 -14.24 -4.26
CA TRP A 9 -16.64 -14.20 -3.83
C TRP A 9 -16.07 -12.78 -3.79
N LEU A 10 -16.31 -11.99 -4.83
CA LEU A 10 -15.87 -10.59 -4.88
C LEU A 10 -16.51 -9.76 -3.77
N LEU A 11 -17.80 -9.97 -3.49
CA LEU A 11 -18.47 -9.31 -2.39
C LEU A 11 -17.85 -9.69 -1.04
N GLY A 12 -17.51 -10.97 -0.85
CA GLY A 12 -16.77 -11.42 0.34
C GLY A 12 -15.43 -10.71 0.50
N LEU A 13 -14.67 -10.55 -0.58
CA LEU A 13 -13.40 -9.80 -0.56
C LEU A 13 -13.60 -8.33 -0.22
N VAL A 14 -14.63 -7.68 -0.77
CA VAL A 14 -14.96 -6.27 -0.45
C VAL A 14 -15.28 -6.08 1.03
N VAL A 15 -16.04 -7.01 1.63
CA VAL A 15 -16.34 -6.98 3.07
C VAL A 15 -15.10 -7.26 3.91
N ALA A 16 -14.14 -8.03 3.40
CA ALA A 16 -12.88 -8.31 4.07
C ALA A 16 -11.85 -7.16 3.97
N THR A 17 -11.97 -6.26 2.98
CA THR A 17 -11.11 -5.07 2.82
C THR A 17 -10.83 -4.28 4.10
N PRO A 18 -11.82 -3.89 4.93
CA PRO A 18 -11.57 -3.13 6.15
C PRO A 18 -10.73 -3.86 7.20
N LEU A 19 -10.58 -5.20 7.13
CA LEU A 19 -9.68 -5.92 8.03
C LEU A 19 -8.20 -5.51 7.84
N GLY A 20 -7.85 -5.02 6.65
CA GLY A 20 -6.53 -4.46 6.37
C GLY A 20 -6.21 -3.21 7.19
N LEU A 21 -7.22 -2.44 7.62
CA LEU A 21 -7.03 -1.26 8.48
C LEU A 21 -6.57 -1.63 9.90
N LEU A 22 -6.79 -2.86 10.32
CA LEU A 22 -6.35 -3.38 11.62
C LEU A 22 -4.92 -3.92 11.58
N ALA A 23 -4.34 -4.09 10.39
CA ALA A 23 -2.98 -4.59 10.25
C ALA A 23 -1.98 -3.50 10.66
N SER A 24 -1.23 -3.76 11.73
CA SER A 24 -0.12 -2.90 12.15
C SER A 24 1.08 -3.09 11.22
N GLY A 25 1.60 -2.01 10.65
CA GLY A 25 2.80 -2.06 9.81
C GLY A 25 2.82 -0.96 8.76
N ALA A 26 3.88 -0.94 7.96
CA ALA A 26 3.98 -0.03 6.83
C ALA A 26 2.90 -0.32 5.78
N VAL A 27 2.36 0.74 5.18
CA VAL A 27 1.29 0.67 4.18
C VAL A 27 1.74 -0.23 3.03
N TRP A 28 0.83 -1.10 2.60
CA TRP A 28 1.10 -2.03 1.50
C TRP A 28 1.48 -1.24 0.24
N GLY A 29 2.69 -1.47 -0.27
CA GLY A 29 3.25 -0.74 -1.41
C GLY A 29 4.11 0.48 -1.08
N GLU A 30 4.19 0.91 0.18
CA GLU A 30 5.12 1.96 0.65
C GLU A 30 6.34 1.37 1.39
N TRP A 31 6.68 0.10 1.14
CA TRP A 31 7.80 -0.55 1.83
C TRP A 31 9.14 -0.03 1.32
N GLY A 32 9.95 0.50 2.24
CA GLY A 32 11.34 0.87 1.99
C GLY A 32 12.31 -0.29 2.18
N SER A 33 13.56 -0.11 1.73
CA SER A 33 14.60 -1.12 1.96
C SER A 33 14.90 -1.32 3.45
N ASP A 34 14.74 -0.27 4.26
CA ASP A 34 14.93 -0.33 5.71
C ASP A 34 13.83 -1.14 6.42
N GLU A 35 12.54 -0.97 6.06
CA GLU A 35 11.47 -1.83 6.60
C GLU A 35 11.70 -3.31 6.26
N ILE A 36 12.06 -3.60 5.01
CA ILE A 36 12.30 -4.97 4.57
C ILE A 36 13.50 -5.57 5.29
N LYS A 37 14.56 -4.79 5.51
CA LYS A 37 15.70 -5.21 6.33
C LYS A 37 15.29 -5.52 7.77
N ASN A 38 14.41 -4.72 8.36
CA ASN A 38 13.94 -4.94 9.73
C ASN A 38 13.04 -6.19 9.84
N GLN A 39 12.25 -6.50 8.81
CA GLN A 39 11.35 -7.66 8.81
C GLN A 39 12.06 -8.97 8.42
N VAL A 40 12.95 -8.92 7.43
CA VAL A 40 13.54 -10.13 6.78
C VAL A 40 15.02 -10.30 7.12
N GLY A 41 15.66 -9.28 7.72
CA GLY A 41 17.05 -9.31 8.15
C GLY A 41 18.08 -8.91 7.09
N PHE A 42 17.65 -8.66 5.84
CA PHE A 42 18.53 -8.21 4.76
C PHE A 42 17.77 -7.39 3.70
N VAL A 43 18.52 -6.62 2.90
CA VAL A 43 17.98 -5.86 1.75
C VAL A 43 18.24 -6.63 0.45
N PRO A 44 17.20 -6.99 -0.31
CA PRO A 44 17.38 -7.57 -1.65
C PRO A 44 18.13 -6.60 -2.59
N ARG A 45 19.14 -7.08 -3.32
CA ARG A 45 19.96 -6.25 -4.22
C ARG A 45 19.14 -5.45 -5.24
N GLY A 46 18.08 -6.05 -5.79
CA GLY A 46 17.19 -5.38 -6.75
C GLY A 46 16.40 -4.21 -6.14
N MET A 47 16.02 -4.33 -4.86
CA MET A 47 15.26 -3.30 -4.14
C MET A 47 16.08 -2.03 -3.96
N LYS A 48 17.36 -2.17 -3.58
CA LYS A 48 18.27 -1.02 -3.43
C LYS A 48 18.44 -0.23 -4.73
N SER A 49 18.46 -0.93 -5.88
CA SER A 49 18.54 -0.27 -7.19
C SER A 49 17.22 0.41 -7.56
N LEU A 50 16.09 -0.24 -7.30
CA LEU A 50 14.76 0.30 -7.66
C LEU A 50 14.38 1.51 -6.80
N GLU A 51 14.71 1.48 -5.51
CA GLU A 51 14.49 2.62 -4.59
C GLU A 51 15.23 3.88 -5.05
N SER A 52 16.43 3.73 -5.62
CA SER A 52 17.17 4.87 -6.20
C SER A 52 16.59 5.39 -7.52
N LEU A 53 15.86 4.55 -8.26
CA LEU A 53 15.31 4.88 -9.58
C LEU A 53 13.86 5.35 -9.51
N TRP A 54 13.16 5.03 -8.41
CA TRP A 54 11.75 5.31 -8.22
C TRP A 54 11.52 5.87 -6.81
N SER A 55 11.47 7.20 -6.71
CA SER A 55 10.75 7.86 -5.62
C SER A 55 9.30 7.99 -6.09
N GLY A 56 8.36 7.34 -5.40
CA GLY A 56 6.98 7.24 -5.87
C GLY A 56 6.40 8.60 -6.26
N LEU A 57 5.65 8.62 -7.38
CA LEU A 57 4.95 9.81 -7.92
C LEU A 57 4.17 10.59 -6.84
N LEU A 58 3.72 9.92 -5.78
CA LEU A 58 3.00 10.47 -4.64
C LEU A 58 3.61 9.96 -3.34
N THR A 59 4.89 10.27 -3.09
CA THR A 59 5.56 9.90 -1.86
C THR A 59 4.79 10.47 -0.66
N GLY A 60 4.29 9.59 0.23
CA GLY A 60 3.43 9.97 1.35
C GLY A 60 2.10 10.60 0.92
N TYR A 61 1.54 10.18 -0.23
CA TYR A 61 0.29 10.67 -0.81
C TYR A 61 0.20 12.20 -0.99
N ASN A 62 1.34 12.88 -1.04
CA ASN A 62 1.40 14.31 -1.30
C ASN A 62 1.39 14.57 -2.81
N LEU A 63 0.35 15.27 -3.26
CA LEU A 63 0.31 15.83 -4.60
C LEU A 63 1.07 17.16 -4.57
N PRO A 64 2.08 17.37 -5.43
CA PRO A 64 2.76 18.66 -5.54
C PRO A 64 1.72 19.76 -5.85
N GLY A 65 1.56 20.72 -4.92
CA GLY A 65 0.55 21.79 -5.03
C GLY A 65 -0.79 21.53 -4.33
N PHE A 66 -1.05 20.30 -3.86
CA PHE A 66 -2.20 19.94 -3.03
C PHE A 66 -1.70 19.30 -1.73
N ASN A 67 -1.19 20.14 -0.82
CA ASN A 67 -0.72 19.69 0.49
C ASN A 67 -1.86 19.08 1.31
N GLY A 68 -1.94 17.75 1.34
CA GLY A 68 -2.73 16.98 2.31
C GLY A 68 -4.25 17.00 2.17
N PHE A 69 -4.83 17.49 1.06
CA PHE A 69 -6.30 17.48 0.88
C PHE A 69 -6.86 16.05 0.91
N PHE A 70 -6.19 15.13 0.21
CA PHE A 70 -6.63 13.75 0.09
C PHE A 70 -6.41 12.96 1.39
N LEU A 71 -5.25 13.13 2.03
CA LEU A 71 -4.92 12.52 3.33
C LEU A 71 -5.92 12.93 4.42
N LYS A 72 -6.19 14.24 4.56
CA LYS A 72 -7.18 14.75 5.51
C LYS A 72 -8.59 14.24 5.25
N SER A 73 -8.97 14.05 3.99
CA SER A 73 -10.31 13.54 3.63
C SER A 73 -10.51 12.06 3.93
N VAL A 74 -9.42 11.28 3.99
CA VAL A 74 -9.44 9.84 4.27
C VAL A 74 -9.07 9.54 5.74
N GLY A 75 -8.83 10.58 6.54
CA GLY A 75 -8.64 10.47 7.99
C GLY A 75 -7.19 10.26 8.44
N TYR A 76 -6.22 10.63 7.60
CA TYR A 76 -4.80 10.74 7.97
C TYR A 76 -4.42 12.18 8.34
#